data_AF-E4RVY8-F1
#
_entry.id   AF-E4RVY8-F1
#
_cell.length_a   1.000
_cell.length_b   1.000
_cell.length_c   1.000
_cell.angle_alpha   90.00
_cell.angle_beta   90.00
_cell.angle_gamma   90.00
#
_symmetry.space_group_name_H-M   'P 1'
#
loop_
_entity.id
_entity.type
_entity.pdbx_description
1 polymer ?
#
loop_
_entity_poly.entity_id
_entity_poly.type
_entity_poly.pdbx_seq_one_letter_code
_entity_poly.pdbx_strand_id
1 'polypeptide(L)'
;MRTLLLLLLSFSAFAQTDFFEKYYPLIDQAEEAFINEEYNSAILFYESAFKEVEKPLARDIYNAIVCYYMAGNIDSAKPLLLQLASKGIDPQIIESQSVFDVSTIREAWQGFKPIYLQVYQMFTPDKDVLTDGLISKIQEEMDKVRDLHQKLPDVYFEEEGKPTLEEVKKIKEIEAQMDELYLEISVASADYILVNGFPKEFQYGIVSEDLGMDALRNFLSNIGFYNQLQKAASMDKFSAEKLKTLKEKLIEEVGKGSIHRDYVWDLLSGDAKLEFVRVVLPETEECESTYVKPRNGEDLFSFENEELLIAKAHYYLFKNLYFLMSDLATSEDIELASCKDISPDWIPVNRPVE
;
A
#
# COMPACT_ATOMS: atom_id res chain seq x y z
N MET A 1 -10.81 -16.27 46.25
CA MET A 1 -10.33 -15.05 45.56
C MET A 1 -9.33 -15.36 44.43
N ARG A 2 -8.29 -16.19 44.64
CA ARG A 2 -7.35 -16.62 43.56
C ARG A 2 -8.03 -17.30 42.37
N THR A 3 -9.02 -18.16 42.60
CA THR A 3 -9.75 -18.88 41.53
C THR A 3 -10.62 -17.95 40.67
N LEU A 4 -11.11 -16.84 41.24
CA LEU A 4 -11.91 -15.84 40.52
C LEU A 4 -11.03 -14.98 39.60
N LEU A 5 -9.79 -14.69 40.02
CA LEU A 5 -8.82 -13.93 39.22
C LEU A 5 -8.34 -14.72 37.99
N LEU A 6 -8.17 -16.04 38.13
CA LEU A 6 -7.82 -16.93 37.01
C LEU A 6 -8.96 -17.09 35.99
N LEU A 7 -10.21 -17.00 36.44
CA LEU A 7 -11.38 -17.07 35.56
C LEU A 7 -11.60 -15.77 34.77
N LEU A 8 -11.24 -14.62 35.32
CA LEU A 8 -11.32 -13.32 34.63
C LEU A 8 -10.23 -13.14 33.57
N LEU A 9 -9.07 -13.76 33.76
CA LEU A 9 -7.95 -13.71 32.78
C LEU A 9 -8.14 -14.68 31.60
N SER A 10 -9.03 -15.66 31.69
CA SER A 10 -9.24 -16.65 30.61
C SER A 10 -10.14 -16.14 29.48
N PHE A 11 -10.91 -15.06 29.69
CA PHE A 11 -11.77 -14.46 28.66
C PHE A 11 -11.04 -13.47 27.75
N SER A 12 -9.81 -13.07 28.09
CA SER A 12 -9.05 -12.08 27.32
C SER A 12 -8.34 -12.67 26.09
N ALA A 13 -8.25 -14.00 25.98
CA ALA A 13 -7.52 -14.69 24.91
C ALA A 13 -8.34 -14.94 23.63
N PHE A 14 -9.63 -14.54 23.59
CA PHE A 14 -10.55 -14.84 22.48
C PHE A 14 -10.99 -13.63 21.65
N ALA A 15 -10.32 -12.48 21.76
CA ALA A 15 -10.85 -11.22 21.23
C ALA A 15 -10.08 -10.61 20.04
N GLN A 16 -9.01 -11.25 19.53
CA GLN A 16 -8.36 -10.77 18.31
C GLN A 16 -9.02 -11.45 17.11
N THR A 17 -9.79 -10.68 16.35
CA THR A 17 -10.31 -11.08 15.05
C THR A 17 -9.12 -11.26 14.10
N ASP A 18 -9.02 -12.44 13.46
CA ASP A 18 -8.13 -12.63 12.33
C ASP A 18 -8.69 -11.88 11.11
N PHE A 19 -7.95 -10.88 10.65
CA PHE A 19 -8.36 -10.06 9.51
C PHE A 19 -8.45 -10.89 8.22
N PHE A 20 -7.59 -11.90 8.03
CA PHE A 20 -7.62 -12.74 6.82
C PHE A 20 -8.88 -13.57 6.72
N GLU A 21 -9.40 -14.09 7.83
CA GLU A 21 -10.57 -14.99 7.79
C GLU A 21 -11.89 -14.23 7.69
N LYS A 22 -12.00 -13.05 8.30
CA LYS A 22 -13.29 -12.38 8.49
C LYS A 22 -13.39 -10.99 7.88
N TYR A 23 -12.30 -10.23 7.89
CA TYR A 23 -12.32 -8.83 7.47
C TYR A 23 -12.03 -8.70 5.98
N TYR A 24 -10.86 -9.16 5.53
CA TYR A 24 -10.40 -9.00 4.16
C TYR A 24 -11.32 -9.62 3.11
N PRO A 25 -11.93 -10.81 3.29
CA PRO A 25 -12.87 -11.32 2.30
C PRO A 25 -14.07 -10.40 2.04
N LEU A 26 -14.52 -9.66 3.06
CA LEU A 26 -15.59 -8.66 2.90
C LEU A 26 -15.06 -7.35 2.29
N ILE A 27 -13.83 -6.96 2.60
CA ILE A 27 -13.16 -5.85 1.90
C ILE A 27 -13.02 -6.16 0.42
N ASP A 28 -12.61 -7.37 0.05
CA ASP A 28 -12.45 -7.83 -1.34
C ASP A 28 -13.75 -7.67 -2.13
N GLN A 29 -14.86 -8.13 -1.55
CA GLN A 29 -16.20 -7.97 -2.12
C GLN A 29 -16.62 -6.50 -2.24
N ALA A 30 -16.23 -5.66 -1.27
CA ALA A 30 -16.51 -4.23 -1.31
C ALA A 30 -15.73 -3.52 -2.42
N GLU A 31 -14.44 -3.85 -2.56
CA GLU A 31 -13.55 -3.33 -3.60
C GLU A 31 -14.01 -3.77 -4.99
N GLU A 32 -14.39 -5.03 -5.16
CA GLU A 32 -14.97 -5.55 -6.40
C GLU A 32 -16.28 -4.85 -6.78
N ALA A 33 -17.20 -4.68 -5.82
CA ALA A 33 -18.45 -3.95 -6.05
C ALA A 33 -18.19 -2.48 -6.41
N PHE A 34 -17.21 -1.83 -5.76
CA PHE A 34 -16.81 -0.47 -6.07
C PHE A 34 -16.26 -0.35 -7.51
N ILE A 35 -15.41 -1.31 -7.89
CA ILE A 35 -14.84 -1.47 -9.24
C ILE A 35 -15.95 -1.54 -10.30
N ASN A 36 -17.03 -2.26 -9.99
CA ASN A 36 -18.21 -2.42 -10.86
C ASN A 36 -19.21 -1.26 -10.76
N GLU A 37 -18.86 -0.16 -10.08
CA GLU A 37 -19.72 1.01 -9.84
C GLU A 37 -21.01 0.67 -9.05
N GLU A 38 -21.03 -0.46 -8.36
CA GLU A 38 -22.13 -0.91 -7.51
C GLU A 38 -21.99 -0.34 -6.09
N TYR A 39 -21.96 1.00 -5.98
CA TYR A 39 -21.61 1.68 -4.73
C TYR A 39 -22.46 1.28 -3.52
N ASN A 40 -23.75 0.95 -3.71
CA ASN A 40 -24.60 0.48 -2.62
C ASN A 40 -24.20 -0.93 -2.13
N SER A 41 -23.82 -1.83 -3.04
CA SER A 41 -23.29 -3.15 -2.69
C SER A 41 -21.96 -3.00 -1.93
N ALA A 42 -21.07 -2.14 -2.44
CA ALA A 42 -19.77 -1.86 -1.79
C ALA A 42 -19.94 -1.34 -0.36
N ILE A 43 -20.88 -0.41 -0.13
CA ILE A 43 -21.21 0.10 1.22
C ILE A 43 -21.61 -1.05 2.15
N LEU A 44 -22.50 -1.96 1.71
CA LEU A 44 -22.96 -3.08 2.53
C LEU A 44 -21.82 -4.03 2.91
N PHE A 45 -20.89 -4.27 1.99
CA PHE A 45 -19.71 -5.10 2.25
C PHE A 45 -18.74 -4.41 3.22
N TYR A 46 -18.41 -3.14 3.03
CA TYR A 46 -17.58 -2.38 3.98
C TYR A 46 -18.20 -2.34 5.37
N GLU A 47 -19.50 -2.06 5.49
CA GLU A 47 -20.18 -2.06 6.78
C GLU A 47 -20.23 -3.44 7.44
N SER A 48 -20.31 -4.50 6.65
CA SER A 48 -20.19 -5.87 7.16
C SER A 48 -18.78 -6.11 7.69
N ALA A 49 -17.74 -5.73 6.94
CA ALA A 49 -16.34 -5.88 7.35
C ALA A 49 -16.06 -5.13 8.66
N PHE A 50 -16.55 -3.89 8.78
CA PHE A 50 -16.34 -3.05 9.96
C PHE A 50 -17.02 -3.58 11.22
N LYS A 51 -17.98 -4.50 11.11
CA LYS A 51 -18.61 -5.17 12.27
C LYS A 51 -17.79 -6.35 12.77
N GLU A 52 -16.92 -6.92 11.95
CA GLU A 52 -16.08 -8.07 12.32
C GLU A 52 -14.86 -7.66 13.16
N VAL A 53 -14.48 -6.39 13.15
CA VAL A 53 -13.30 -5.86 13.82
C VAL A 53 -13.62 -4.68 14.72
N GLU A 54 -12.91 -4.54 15.84
CA GLU A 54 -13.08 -3.39 16.74
C GLU A 54 -12.62 -2.08 16.09
N LYS A 55 -11.58 -2.16 15.25
CA LYS A 55 -10.89 -1.01 14.66
C LYS A 55 -10.63 -1.27 13.18
N PRO A 56 -11.55 -0.91 12.29
CA PRO A 56 -11.31 -1.00 10.85
C PRO A 56 -10.14 -0.11 10.42
N LEU A 57 -9.49 -0.42 9.30
CA LEU A 57 -8.32 0.32 8.81
C LEU A 57 -8.75 1.68 8.23
N ALA A 58 -7.90 2.70 8.33
CA ALA A 58 -8.29 4.06 7.92
C ALA A 58 -8.56 4.12 6.41
N ARG A 59 -7.75 3.40 5.64
CA ARG A 59 -7.92 3.25 4.19
C ARG A 59 -9.30 2.71 3.81
N ASP A 60 -9.74 1.61 4.43
CA ASP A 60 -11.06 1.03 4.12
C ASP A 60 -12.21 1.95 4.51
N ILE A 61 -12.09 2.64 5.67
CA ILE A 61 -13.08 3.64 6.10
C ILE A 61 -13.18 4.77 5.06
N TYR A 62 -12.05 5.23 4.54
CA TYR A 62 -12.02 6.23 3.48
C TYR A 62 -12.71 5.72 2.21
N ASN A 63 -12.39 4.50 1.75
CA ASN A 63 -13.04 3.92 0.58
C ASN A 63 -14.56 3.81 0.76
N ALA A 64 -15.04 3.41 1.94
CA ALA A 64 -16.46 3.41 2.27
C ALA A 64 -17.10 4.81 2.19
N ILE A 65 -16.41 5.86 2.65
CA ILE A 65 -16.86 7.27 2.53
C ILE A 65 -17.01 7.65 1.05
N VAL A 66 -16.05 7.26 0.21
CA VAL A 66 -16.13 7.50 -1.24
C VAL A 66 -17.36 6.81 -1.83
N CYS A 67 -17.62 5.55 -1.48
CA CYS A 67 -18.84 4.85 -1.93
C CYS A 67 -20.11 5.59 -1.51
N TYR A 68 -20.18 6.07 -0.26
CA TYR A 68 -21.30 6.88 0.23
C TYR A 68 -21.51 8.16 -0.57
N TYR A 69 -20.43 8.84 -0.91
CA TYR A 69 -20.46 10.04 -1.75
C TYR A 69 -20.91 9.76 -3.17
N MET A 70 -20.38 8.71 -3.80
CA MET A 70 -20.77 8.32 -5.15
C MET A 70 -22.22 7.83 -5.23
N ALA A 71 -22.75 7.24 -4.15
CA ALA A 71 -24.16 6.91 -4.01
C ALA A 71 -25.08 8.12 -3.70
N GLY A 72 -24.52 9.34 -3.55
CA GLY A 72 -25.28 10.54 -3.19
C GLY A 72 -25.70 10.62 -1.71
N ASN A 73 -25.21 9.71 -0.87
CA ASN A 73 -25.58 9.54 0.53
C ASN A 73 -24.59 10.26 1.47
N ILE A 74 -24.36 11.56 1.22
CA ILE A 74 -23.31 12.35 1.87
C ILE A 74 -23.46 12.39 3.40
N ASP A 75 -24.69 12.51 3.91
CA ASP A 75 -24.96 12.55 5.36
C ASP A 75 -24.57 11.25 6.07
N SER A 76 -24.75 10.11 5.40
CA SER A 76 -24.42 8.79 5.94
C SER A 76 -22.92 8.54 6.04
N ALA A 77 -22.09 9.30 5.32
CA ALA A 77 -20.63 9.24 5.44
C ALA A 77 -20.09 9.94 6.71
N LYS A 78 -20.87 10.81 7.35
CA LYS A 78 -20.40 11.63 8.49
C LYS A 78 -19.88 10.80 9.68
N PRO A 79 -20.53 9.70 10.12
CA PRO A 79 -19.98 8.85 11.17
C PRO A 79 -18.61 8.24 10.80
N LEU A 80 -18.42 7.83 9.56
CA LEU A 80 -17.14 7.30 9.07
C LEU A 80 -16.05 8.38 9.04
N LEU A 81 -16.40 9.61 8.63
CA LEU A 81 -15.48 10.75 8.72
C LEU A 81 -15.04 11.02 10.17
N LEU A 82 -15.94 10.89 11.16
CA LEU A 82 -15.54 11.02 12.56
C LEU A 82 -14.62 9.87 13.02
N GLN A 83 -14.80 8.67 12.47
CA GLN A 83 -13.86 7.57 12.72
C GLN A 83 -12.47 7.88 12.14
N LEU A 84 -12.37 8.44 10.93
CA LEU A 84 -11.09 8.92 10.38
C LEU A 84 -10.47 10.02 11.26
N ALA A 85 -11.26 11.00 11.70
CA ALA A 85 -10.77 12.04 12.61
C ALA A 85 -10.23 11.43 13.92
N SER A 86 -10.91 10.44 14.48
CA SER A 86 -10.47 9.73 15.70
C SER A 86 -9.20 8.89 15.51
N LYS A 87 -8.83 8.62 14.25
CA LYS A 87 -7.56 7.98 13.87
C LYS A 87 -6.46 8.98 13.54
N GLY A 88 -6.71 10.27 13.73
CA GLY A 88 -5.72 11.33 13.50
C GLY A 88 -5.46 11.61 12.02
N ILE A 89 -6.41 11.33 11.13
CA ILE A 89 -6.26 11.71 9.71
C ILE A 89 -6.39 13.22 9.56
N ASP A 90 -5.40 13.87 8.92
CA ASP A 90 -5.45 15.31 8.69
C ASP A 90 -6.55 15.65 7.66
N PRO A 91 -7.46 16.60 7.95
CA PRO A 91 -8.48 17.01 6.99
C PRO A 91 -7.92 17.52 5.66
N GLN A 92 -6.71 18.09 5.63
CA GLN A 92 -6.08 18.54 4.38
C GLN A 92 -5.82 17.38 3.42
N ILE A 93 -5.49 16.20 3.94
CA ILE A 93 -5.25 15.02 3.11
C ILE A 93 -6.55 14.55 2.48
N ILE A 94 -7.64 14.57 3.24
CA ILE A 94 -8.97 14.26 2.73
C ILE A 94 -9.36 15.27 1.63
N GLU A 95 -9.11 16.56 1.87
CA GLU A 95 -9.43 17.65 0.92
C GLU A 95 -8.61 17.60 -0.38
N SER A 96 -7.39 17.03 -0.34
CA SER A 96 -6.56 16.86 -1.54
C SER A 96 -7.08 15.81 -2.52
N GLN A 97 -8.06 15.00 -2.10
CA GLN A 97 -8.61 13.92 -2.91
C GLN A 97 -9.64 14.44 -3.90
N SER A 98 -9.58 13.97 -5.15
CA SER A 98 -10.43 14.46 -6.25
C SER A 98 -11.93 14.32 -6.02
N VAL A 99 -12.36 13.37 -5.18
CA VAL A 99 -13.77 13.24 -4.79
C VAL A 99 -14.31 14.49 -4.07
N PHE A 100 -13.44 15.26 -3.40
CA PHE A 100 -13.77 16.54 -2.76
C PHE A 100 -13.76 17.72 -3.73
N ASP A 101 -13.46 17.50 -5.02
CA ASP A 101 -13.64 18.50 -6.07
C ASP A 101 -15.09 18.63 -6.55
N VAL A 102 -15.91 17.61 -6.31
CA VAL A 102 -17.34 17.65 -6.59
C VAL A 102 -17.99 18.69 -5.68
N SER A 103 -18.67 19.69 -6.26
CA SER A 103 -19.17 20.85 -5.53
C SER A 103 -20.10 20.50 -4.38
N THR A 104 -21.00 19.53 -4.56
CA THR A 104 -21.95 19.09 -3.53
C THR A 104 -21.25 18.45 -2.33
N ILE A 105 -20.23 17.64 -2.59
CA ILE A 105 -19.40 16.99 -1.56
C ILE A 105 -18.58 18.06 -0.83
N ARG A 106 -17.93 18.96 -1.59
CA ARG A 106 -17.14 20.06 -1.04
C ARG A 106 -17.96 20.93 -0.10
N GLU A 107 -19.15 21.35 -0.52
CA GLU A 107 -20.04 22.19 0.28
C GLU A 107 -20.47 21.48 1.58
N ALA A 108 -20.89 20.23 1.48
CA ALA A 108 -21.28 19.44 2.65
C ALA A 108 -20.11 19.21 3.60
N TRP A 109 -18.91 18.95 3.06
CA TRP A 109 -17.68 18.83 3.82
C TRP A 109 -17.31 20.13 4.52
N GLN A 110 -17.36 21.29 3.85
CA GLN A 110 -17.07 22.58 4.49
C GLN A 110 -18.01 22.86 5.67
N GLY A 111 -19.29 22.46 5.57
CA GLY A 111 -20.23 22.54 6.69
C GLY A 111 -19.91 21.59 7.85
N PHE A 112 -19.28 20.44 7.57
CA PHE A 112 -18.97 19.40 8.57
C PHE A 112 -17.55 19.51 9.17
N LYS A 113 -16.60 20.09 8.43
CA LYS A 113 -15.18 20.21 8.78
C LYS A 113 -14.92 20.75 10.19
N PRO A 114 -15.66 21.73 10.73
CA PRO A 114 -15.45 22.17 12.12
C PRO A 114 -15.66 21.07 13.16
N ILE A 115 -16.62 20.16 12.95
CA ILE A 115 -16.86 19.01 13.85
C ILE A 115 -15.75 17.99 13.70
N TYR A 116 -15.35 17.71 12.45
CA TYR A 116 -14.22 16.83 12.17
C TYR A 116 -12.95 17.30 12.90
N LEU A 117 -12.62 18.59 12.79
CA LEU A 117 -11.45 19.19 13.45
C LEU A 117 -11.50 19.07 14.98
N GLN A 118 -12.68 19.19 15.59
CA GLN A 118 -12.82 19.00 17.04
C GLN A 118 -12.47 17.56 17.44
N VAL A 119 -12.98 16.56 16.71
CA VAL A 119 -12.65 15.15 16.98
C VAL A 119 -11.18 14.88 16.71
N TYR A 120 -10.65 15.35 15.57
CA TYR A 120 -9.23 15.23 15.24
C TYR A 120 -8.35 15.77 16.37
N GLN A 121 -8.63 16.97 16.90
CA GLN A 121 -7.88 17.57 18.01
C GLN A 121 -8.02 16.80 19.33
N MET A 122 -9.14 16.13 19.58
CA MET A 122 -9.33 15.29 20.78
C MET A 122 -8.53 14.00 20.74
N PHE A 123 -8.29 13.47 19.53
CA PHE A 123 -7.69 12.16 19.33
C PHE A 123 -6.30 12.21 18.69
N THR A 124 -5.77 13.39 18.37
CA THR A 124 -4.38 13.55 17.91
C THR A 124 -3.48 13.01 19.03
N PRO A 125 -2.83 11.86 18.86
CA PRO A 125 -2.05 11.26 19.94
C PRO A 125 -0.87 12.16 20.29
N ASP A 126 -0.42 12.09 21.54
CA ASP A 126 0.97 12.45 21.85
C ASP A 126 1.86 11.61 20.93
N LYS A 127 2.72 12.27 20.15
CA LYS A 127 3.58 11.59 19.16
C LYS A 127 4.33 10.44 19.82
N ASP A 128 4.32 9.25 19.21
CA ASP A 128 5.04 8.11 19.77
C ASP A 128 6.56 8.28 19.53
N VAL A 129 7.26 8.52 20.63
CA VAL A 129 8.68 8.83 20.69
C VAL A 129 9.56 7.80 19.96
N LEU A 130 9.15 6.52 19.93
CA LEU A 130 9.95 5.47 19.29
C LEU A 130 9.90 5.56 17.77
N THR A 131 8.73 5.73 17.19
CA THR A 131 8.64 5.88 15.73
C THR A 131 9.12 7.26 15.31
N ASP A 132 8.90 8.32 16.10
CA ASP A 132 9.53 9.63 15.85
C ASP A 132 11.06 9.50 15.77
N GLY A 133 11.65 8.63 16.61
CA GLY A 133 13.08 8.31 16.56
C GLY A 133 13.50 7.58 15.29
N LEU A 134 12.72 6.58 14.84
CA LEU A 134 12.95 5.91 13.55
C LEU A 134 12.85 6.91 12.40
N ILE A 135 11.77 7.68 12.38
CA ILE A 135 11.48 8.71 11.39
C ILE A 135 12.63 9.70 11.30
N SER A 136 13.07 10.24 12.44
CA SER A 136 14.17 11.22 12.49
C SER A 136 15.46 10.63 11.92
N LYS A 137 15.74 9.35 12.23
CA LYS A 137 16.90 8.64 11.68
C LYS A 137 16.78 8.45 10.16
N ILE A 138 15.61 8.04 9.67
CA ILE A 138 15.36 7.90 8.23
C ILE A 138 15.54 9.26 7.54
N GLN A 139 15.01 10.33 8.11
CA GLN A 139 15.17 11.70 7.58
C GLN A 139 16.63 12.13 7.52
N GLU A 140 17.42 11.88 8.56
CA GLU A 140 18.85 12.18 8.57
C GLU A 140 19.59 11.50 7.40
N GLU A 141 19.31 10.21 7.17
CA GLU A 141 19.91 9.48 6.05
C GLU A 141 19.36 9.95 4.69
N MET A 142 18.08 10.32 4.61
CA MET A 142 17.47 10.89 3.41
C MET A 142 18.07 12.24 3.03
N ASP A 143 18.41 13.09 4.01
CA ASP A 143 19.06 14.36 3.75
C ASP A 143 20.44 14.13 3.11
N LYS A 144 21.18 13.08 3.51
CA LYS A 144 22.42 12.67 2.85
C LYS A 144 22.19 12.21 1.42
N VAL A 145 21.13 11.45 1.16
CA VAL A 145 20.74 11.03 -0.21
C VAL A 145 20.41 12.26 -1.06
N ARG A 146 19.66 13.23 -0.52
CA ARG A 146 19.32 14.48 -1.22
C ARG A 146 20.57 15.29 -1.56
N ASP A 147 21.52 15.37 -0.63
CA ASP A 147 22.82 16.02 -0.85
C ASP A 147 23.65 15.33 -1.94
N LEU A 148 23.56 14.00 -2.06
CA LEU A 148 24.19 13.26 -3.16
C LEU A 148 23.51 13.52 -4.49
N HIS A 149 22.17 13.54 -4.51
CA HIS A 149 21.40 13.82 -5.72
C HIS A 149 21.71 15.21 -6.27
N GLN A 150 21.90 16.22 -5.41
CA GLN A 150 22.31 17.58 -5.82
C GLN A 150 23.72 17.64 -6.43
N LYS A 151 24.56 16.62 -6.23
CA LYS A 151 25.93 16.54 -6.81
C LYS A 151 25.96 15.85 -8.16
N LEU A 152 24.86 15.20 -8.56
CA LEU A 152 24.73 14.62 -9.89
C LEU A 152 24.83 15.76 -10.92
N PRO A 153 25.64 15.59 -11.98
CA PRO A 153 25.70 16.59 -13.03
C PRO A 153 24.38 16.62 -13.81
N ASP A 154 23.96 17.80 -14.28
CA ASP A 154 22.68 18.05 -15.01
C ASP A 154 22.59 17.37 -16.39
N VAL A 155 23.43 16.37 -16.66
CA VAL A 155 23.56 15.70 -17.96
C VAL A 155 22.30 14.91 -18.34
N TYR A 156 21.39 14.69 -17.40
CA TYR A 156 20.10 14.05 -17.65
C TYR A 156 19.09 14.98 -18.37
N PHE A 157 19.34 16.28 -18.47
CA PHE A 157 18.37 17.25 -18.97
C PHE A 157 18.76 18.00 -20.25
N GLU A 158 19.98 17.80 -20.78
CA GLU A 158 20.39 18.41 -22.05
C GLU A 158 20.17 17.44 -23.23
N GLU A 159 19.20 17.72 -24.10
CA GLU A 159 18.78 16.87 -25.24
C GLU A 159 19.88 16.54 -26.26
N GLU A 160 21.03 17.23 -26.24
CA GLU A 160 22.06 17.09 -27.29
C GLU A 160 23.47 16.70 -26.78
N GLY A 161 23.67 16.57 -25.47
CA GLY A 161 24.99 16.27 -24.87
C GLY A 161 25.12 14.82 -24.41
N LYS A 162 25.99 14.01 -25.06
CA LYS A 162 26.40 12.73 -24.46
C LYS A 162 27.33 13.00 -23.27
N PRO A 163 27.10 12.39 -22.09
CA PRO A 163 27.99 12.55 -20.95
C PRO A 163 29.42 12.14 -21.31
N THR A 164 30.38 12.94 -20.85
CA THR A 164 31.80 12.58 -20.92
C THR A 164 32.07 11.33 -20.07
N LEU A 165 33.14 10.61 -20.37
CA LEU A 165 33.53 9.42 -19.58
C LEU A 165 33.73 9.75 -18.09
N GLU A 166 34.26 10.94 -17.79
CA GLU A 166 34.47 11.40 -16.40
C GLU A 166 33.14 11.68 -15.70
N GLU A 167 32.16 12.26 -16.39
CA GLU A 167 30.80 12.45 -15.86
C GLU A 167 30.11 11.11 -15.61
N VAL A 168 30.20 10.15 -16.55
CA VAL A 168 29.65 8.80 -16.36
C VAL A 168 30.28 8.13 -15.12
N LYS A 169 31.59 8.29 -14.94
CA LYS A 169 32.29 7.73 -13.77
C LYS A 169 31.81 8.38 -12.47
N LYS A 170 31.69 9.71 -12.45
CA LYS A 170 31.19 10.46 -11.30
C LYS A 170 29.73 10.10 -10.97
N ILE A 171 28.87 9.96 -11.98
CA ILE A 171 27.48 9.52 -11.81
C ILE A 171 27.45 8.16 -11.12
N LYS A 172 28.19 7.17 -11.65
CA LYS A 172 28.26 5.82 -11.06
C LYS A 172 28.79 5.80 -9.63
N GLU A 173 29.77 6.67 -9.32
CA GLU A 173 30.28 6.80 -7.95
C GLU A 173 29.23 7.37 -6.99
N ILE A 174 28.44 8.35 -7.44
CA ILE A 174 27.34 8.94 -6.64
C ILE A 174 26.20 7.93 -6.47
N GLU A 175 25.79 7.26 -7.55
CA GLU A 175 24.77 6.20 -7.51
C GLU A 175 25.17 5.08 -6.56
N ALA A 176 26.43 4.65 -6.57
CA ALA A 176 26.94 3.65 -5.62
C ALA A 176 26.86 4.12 -4.16
N GLN A 177 27.10 5.40 -3.89
CA GLN A 177 26.95 5.98 -2.54
C GLN A 177 25.48 6.05 -2.12
N MET A 178 24.57 6.42 -3.03
CA MET A 178 23.13 6.41 -2.77
C MET A 178 22.62 4.99 -2.49
N ASP A 179 23.04 4.01 -3.30
CA ASP A 179 22.75 2.60 -3.09
C ASP A 179 23.17 2.09 -1.71
N GLU A 180 24.35 2.51 -1.22
CA GLU A 180 24.81 2.15 0.12
C GLU A 180 23.94 2.78 1.21
N LEU A 181 23.54 4.05 1.06
CA LEU A 181 22.62 4.70 2.01
C LEU A 181 21.24 4.02 2.00
N TYR A 182 20.68 3.70 0.84
CA TYR A 182 19.41 2.98 0.75
C TYR A 182 19.47 1.61 1.42
N LEU A 183 20.61 0.91 1.30
CA LEU A 183 20.87 -0.34 1.99
C LEU A 183 20.87 -0.16 3.52
N GLU A 184 21.59 0.85 4.03
CA GLU A 184 21.68 1.16 5.46
C GLU A 184 20.32 1.53 6.06
N ILE A 185 19.56 2.36 5.35
CA ILE A 185 18.19 2.76 5.71
C ILE A 185 17.28 1.53 5.77
N SER A 186 17.36 0.64 4.78
CA SER A 186 16.53 -0.57 4.72
C SER A 186 16.86 -1.51 5.88
N VAL A 187 18.15 -1.76 6.16
CA VAL A 187 18.56 -2.59 7.30
C VAL A 187 18.12 -1.98 8.63
N ALA A 188 18.30 -0.67 8.83
CA ALA A 188 17.88 0.01 10.05
C ALA A 188 16.36 -0.06 10.26
N SER A 189 15.58 0.11 9.20
CA SER A 189 14.11 0.02 9.25
C SER A 189 13.66 -1.41 9.53
N ALA A 190 14.29 -2.41 8.90
CA ALA A 190 14.01 -3.81 9.16
C ALA A 190 14.31 -4.22 10.61
N ASP A 191 15.47 -3.83 11.15
CA ASP A 191 15.83 -4.09 12.54
C ASP A 191 14.84 -3.41 13.51
N TYR A 192 14.38 -2.19 13.20
CA TYR A 192 13.33 -1.54 13.98
C TYR A 192 12.03 -2.34 13.96
N ILE A 193 11.54 -2.75 12.78
CA ILE A 193 10.27 -3.48 12.62
C ILE A 193 10.34 -4.83 13.35
N LEU A 194 11.49 -5.51 13.27
CA LEU A 194 11.71 -6.77 13.97
C LEU A 194 11.62 -6.62 15.49
N VAL A 195 12.17 -5.54 16.05
CA VAL A 195 12.19 -5.28 17.50
C VAL A 195 10.86 -4.71 18.00
N ASN A 196 10.35 -3.66 17.34
CA ASN A 196 9.24 -2.85 17.84
C ASN A 196 7.89 -3.19 17.21
N GLY A 197 7.89 -3.96 16.12
CA GLY A 197 6.72 -4.10 15.25
C GLY A 197 6.63 -2.98 14.22
N PHE A 198 5.66 -3.10 13.33
CA PHE A 198 5.39 -2.04 12.37
C PHE A 198 4.71 -0.86 13.08
N PRO A 199 5.05 0.40 12.75
CA PRO A 199 4.32 1.54 13.30
C PRO A 199 2.84 1.44 12.93
N LYS A 200 1.96 1.62 13.91
CA LYS A 200 0.54 1.31 13.75
C LYS A 200 -0.16 2.43 12.98
N GLU A 201 -0.95 2.06 11.97
CA GLU A 201 -1.67 3.01 11.11
C GLU A 201 -2.54 4.00 11.91
N PHE A 202 -3.17 3.53 13.00
CA PHE A 202 -4.05 4.37 13.82
C PHE A 202 -3.31 5.36 14.74
N GLN A 203 -1.99 5.25 14.92
CA GLN A 203 -1.22 6.13 15.80
C GLN A 203 -0.59 7.31 15.05
N TYR A 204 -0.32 7.14 13.76
CA TYR A 204 0.44 8.12 12.99
C TYR A 204 -0.42 9.07 12.19
N GLY A 205 -1.72 8.78 12.04
CA GLY A 205 -2.54 9.47 11.07
C GLY A 205 -1.94 9.35 9.66
N ILE A 206 -2.69 9.81 8.67
CA ILE A 206 -2.08 10.23 7.42
C ILE A 206 -1.86 11.72 7.68
N VAL A 207 -0.65 12.16 8.01
CA VAL A 207 -0.33 13.57 8.22
C VAL A 207 0.87 13.97 7.36
N SER A 208 0.60 14.89 6.43
CA SER A 208 1.52 15.63 5.56
C SER A 208 2.42 14.82 4.63
N GLU A 209 2.73 15.42 3.48
CA GLU A 209 3.68 14.94 2.46
C GLU A 209 5.08 14.65 3.03
N ASP A 210 5.38 15.15 4.23
CA ASP A 210 6.70 15.02 4.83
C ASP A 210 6.83 13.87 5.83
N LEU A 211 5.79 13.38 6.53
CA LEU A 211 5.98 12.46 7.68
C LEU A 211 4.78 11.57 8.12
N GLY A 212 3.95 11.08 7.20
CA GLY A 212 2.93 10.06 7.50
C GLY A 212 3.41 8.61 7.32
N MET A 213 2.60 7.61 7.73
CA MET A 213 2.83 6.21 7.35
C MET A 213 2.90 6.01 5.84
N ASP A 214 2.15 6.81 5.09
CA ASP A 214 2.22 6.83 3.63
C ASP A 214 3.53 7.43 3.12
N ALA A 215 4.13 8.40 3.82
CA ALA A 215 5.46 8.92 3.47
C ALA A 215 6.54 7.86 3.73
N LEU A 216 6.49 7.19 4.89
CA LEU A 216 7.38 6.08 5.21
C LEU A 216 7.19 4.91 4.22
N ARG A 217 5.95 4.55 3.89
CA ARG A 217 5.59 3.53 2.90
C ARG A 217 6.13 3.90 1.52
N ASN A 218 5.75 5.07 1.00
CA ASN A 218 6.17 5.54 -0.31
C ASN A 218 7.68 5.59 -0.38
N PHE A 219 8.35 6.05 0.67
CA PHE A 219 9.79 6.06 0.73
C PHE A 219 10.40 4.65 0.71
N LEU A 220 10.00 3.77 1.62
CA LEU A 220 10.50 2.39 1.67
C LEU A 220 10.23 1.64 0.35
N SER A 221 9.05 1.84 -0.24
CA SER A 221 8.70 1.30 -1.55
C SER A 221 9.62 1.87 -2.64
N ASN A 222 9.78 3.20 -2.72
CA ASN A 222 10.59 3.89 -3.73
C ASN A 222 12.09 3.50 -3.68
N ILE A 223 12.63 3.17 -2.51
CA ILE A 223 14.03 2.70 -2.42
C ILE A 223 14.17 1.20 -2.72
N GLY A 224 13.07 0.52 -3.04
CA GLY A 224 13.04 -0.92 -3.25
C GLY A 224 13.39 -1.68 -1.98
N PHE A 225 12.82 -1.31 -0.82
CA PHE A 225 13.18 -1.79 0.51
C PHE A 225 13.52 -3.29 0.58
N TYR A 226 12.64 -4.17 0.09
CA TYR A 226 12.90 -5.60 0.16
C TYR A 226 14.00 -6.07 -0.79
N ASN A 227 14.12 -5.48 -1.98
CA ASN A 227 15.24 -5.72 -2.89
C ASN A 227 16.58 -5.30 -2.26
N GLN A 228 16.60 -4.18 -1.55
CA GLN A 228 17.78 -3.76 -0.78
C GLN A 228 18.10 -4.77 0.33
N LEU A 229 17.11 -5.29 1.04
CA LEU A 229 17.36 -6.33 2.05
C LEU A 229 17.86 -7.65 1.45
N GLN A 230 17.37 -8.05 0.27
CA GLN A 230 17.91 -9.20 -0.45
C GLN A 230 19.37 -8.97 -0.87
N LYS A 231 19.70 -7.77 -1.38
CA LYS A 231 21.08 -7.35 -1.66
C LYS A 231 21.93 -7.39 -0.39
N ALA A 232 21.43 -6.87 0.74
CA ALA A 232 22.11 -6.92 2.03
C ALA A 232 22.38 -8.35 2.48
N ALA A 233 21.45 -9.28 2.24
CA ALA A 233 21.62 -10.69 2.54
C ALA A 233 22.70 -11.36 1.69
N SER A 234 22.79 -11.01 0.41
CA SER A 234 23.90 -11.47 -0.45
C SER A 234 25.28 -10.97 -0.02
N MET A 235 25.31 -9.87 0.74
CA MET A 235 26.52 -9.22 1.26
C MET A 235 26.82 -9.55 2.73
N ASP A 236 26.07 -10.47 3.35
CA ASP A 236 26.15 -10.79 4.80
C ASP A 236 25.93 -9.57 5.73
N LYS A 237 25.27 -8.51 5.23
CA LYS A 237 24.88 -7.33 6.01
C LYS A 237 23.51 -7.51 6.69
N PHE A 238 22.68 -8.44 6.22
CA PHE A 238 21.38 -8.77 6.80
C PHE A 238 21.07 -10.25 6.60
N SER A 239 21.02 -11.07 7.66
CA SER A 239 20.94 -12.53 7.47
C SER A 239 19.66 -12.97 6.75
N ALA A 240 19.74 -14.02 5.94
CA ALA A 240 18.58 -14.62 5.27
C ALA A 240 17.48 -15.04 6.27
N GLU A 241 17.87 -15.47 7.47
CA GLU A 241 16.92 -15.78 8.55
C GLU A 241 16.18 -14.53 9.03
N LYS A 242 16.89 -13.41 9.25
CA LYS A 242 16.23 -12.14 9.62
C LYS A 242 15.26 -11.67 8.53
N LEU A 243 15.62 -11.84 7.27
CA LEU A 243 14.76 -11.51 6.13
C LEU A 243 13.47 -12.35 6.12
N LYS A 244 13.59 -13.65 6.37
CA LYS A 244 12.45 -14.54 6.53
C LYS A 244 11.58 -14.13 7.72
N THR A 245 12.18 -13.90 8.89
CA THR A 245 11.45 -13.45 10.08
C THR A 245 10.74 -12.12 9.86
N LEU A 246 11.34 -11.18 9.11
CA LEU A 246 10.71 -9.91 8.78
C LEU A 246 9.46 -10.14 7.92
N LYS A 247 9.53 -10.99 6.90
CA LYS A 247 8.38 -11.33 6.04
C LYS A 247 7.24 -11.94 6.87
N GLU A 248 7.55 -12.92 7.72
CA GLU A 248 6.57 -13.56 8.60
C GLU A 248 5.92 -12.54 9.55
N LYS A 249 6.73 -11.64 10.13
CA LYS A 249 6.23 -10.60 11.04
C LYS A 249 5.33 -9.57 10.34
N LEU A 250 5.67 -9.16 9.12
CA LEU A 250 4.82 -8.26 8.35
C LEU A 250 3.45 -8.92 8.04
N ILE A 251 3.44 -10.19 7.64
CA ILE A 251 2.20 -10.96 7.42
C ILE A 251 1.38 -11.07 8.72
N GLU A 252 2.04 -11.33 9.85
CA GLU A 252 1.39 -11.40 11.15
C GLU A 252 0.72 -10.06 11.53
N GLU A 253 1.38 -8.92 11.27
CA GLU A 253 0.81 -7.59 11.54
C GLU A 253 -0.39 -7.26 10.63
N VAL A 254 -0.43 -7.79 9.41
CA VAL A 254 -1.60 -7.72 8.51
C VAL A 254 -2.77 -8.53 9.08
N GLY A 255 -2.51 -9.76 9.54
CA GLY A 255 -3.54 -10.62 10.15
C GLY A 255 -4.14 -10.04 11.43
N LYS A 256 -3.36 -9.22 12.16
CA LYS A 256 -3.84 -8.45 13.32
C LYS A 256 -4.56 -7.16 12.97
N GLY A 257 -4.56 -6.74 11.69
CA GLY A 257 -5.05 -5.42 11.28
C GLY A 257 -4.26 -4.25 11.86
N SER A 258 -2.97 -4.45 12.13
CA SER A 258 -2.08 -3.38 12.60
C SER A 258 -1.52 -2.54 11.44
N ILE A 259 -1.49 -3.13 10.24
CA ILE A 259 -1.12 -2.53 8.98
C ILE A 259 -2.05 -3.06 7.87
N HIS A 260 -2.38 -2.23 6.90
CA HIS A 260 -3.07 -2.63 5.68
C HIS A 260 -2.24 -3.61 4.83
N ARG A 261 -2.87 -4.65 4.26
CA ARG A 261 -2.21 -5.66 3.43
C ARG A 261 -1.45 -5.07 2.24
N ASP A 262 -2.05 -4.08 1.56
CA ASP A 262 -1.43 -3.42 0.40
C ASP A 262 -0.07 -2.79 0.75
N TYR A 263 0.12 -2.33 1.99
CA TYR A 263 1.42 -1.77 2.41
C TYR A 263 2.47 -2.84 2.56
N VAL A 264 2.09 -3.99 3.14
CA VAL A 264 3.01 -5.14 3.22
C VAL A 264 3.31 -5.68 1.85
N TRP A 265 2.32 -5.71 0.96
CA TRP A 265 2.50 -6.06 -0.44
C TRP A 265 3.55 -5.17 -1.10
N ASP A 266 3.35 -3.85 -1.09
CA ASP A 266 4.28 -2.88 -1.68
C ASP A 266 5.69 -3.00 -1.11
N LEU A 267 5.81 -3.25 0.20
CA LEU A 267 7.10 -3.43 0.85
C LEU A 267 7.79 -4.71 0.41
N LEU A 268 7.09 -5.84 0.38
CA LEU A 268 7.66 -7.16 0.09
C LEU A 268 7.94 -7.35 -1.40
N SER A 269 7.07 -6.81 -2.25
CA SER A 269 7.15 -6.92 -3.70
C SER A 269 8.07 -5.84 -4.31
N GLY A 270 8.33 -4.73 -3.61
CA GLY A 270 9.14 -3.61 -4.12
C GLY A 270 8.47 -2.98 -5.35
N ASP A 271 9.27 -2.60 -6.36
CA ASP A 271 8.76 -2.16 -7.68
C ASP A 271 8.06 -3.28 -8.49
N ALA A 272 7.84 -4.47 -7.91
CA ALA A 272 7.09 -5.53 -8.57
C ALA A 272 5.59 -5.20 -8.59
N LYS A 273 5.29 -4.26 -9.48
CA LYS A 273 3.98 -4.02 -10.04
C LYS A 273 3.44 -5.34 -10.62
N LEU A 274 2.13 -5.58 -10.52
CA LEU A 274 1.46 -6.62 -11.29
C LEU A 274 1.84 -6.41 -12.77
N GLU A 275 2.55 -7.39 -13.35
CA GLU A 275 2.92 -7.37 -14.76
C GLU A 275 1.73 -7.88 -15.56
N PHE A 276 1.08 -6.96 -16.28
CA PHE A 276 0.05 -7.28 -17.26
C PHE A 276 0.73 -7.60 -18.57
N VAL A 277 0.61 -8.85 -18.99
CA VAL A 277 1.12 -9.28 -20.29
C VAL A 277 -0.05 -9.39 -21.24
N ARG A 278 -0.08 -8.53 -22.27
CA ARG A 278 -0.94 -8.79 -23.43
C ARG A 278 -0.19 -9.74 -24.35
N VAL A 279 -0.74 -10.93 -24.54
CA VAL A 279 -0.17 -11.89 -25.49
C VAL A 279 -0.70 -11.54 -26.87
N VAL A 280 0.21 -11.20 -27.80
CA VAL A 280 -0.11 -10.93 -29.20
C VAL A 280 0.44 -12.08 -30.05
N LEU A 281 -0.44 -12.79 -30.76
CA LEU A 281 -0.03 -13.80 -31.74
C LEU A 281 -0.19 -13.24 -33.16
N PRO A 282 0.86 -13.26 -34.00
CA PRO A 282 0.82 -12.64 -35.33
C PRO A 282 -0.20 -13.24 -36.30
N GLU A 283 -0.67 -14.48 -36.09
CA GLU A 283 -1.42 -15.24 -37.10
C GLU A 283 -2.80 -15.74 -36.65
N THR A 284 -3.22 -15.51 -35.39
CA THR A 284 -4.51 -16.00 -34.88
C THR A 284 -5.18 -15.00 -33.93
N GLU A 285 -6.38 -14.52 -34.30
CA GLU A 285 -7.22 -13.65 -33.45
C GLU A 285 -7.72 -14.37 -32.16
N GLU A 286 -7.61 -15.69 -32.07
CA GLU A 286 -8.20 -16.50 -30.99
C GLU A 286 -7.43 -16.47 -29.64
N CYS A 287 -6.22 -15.93 -29.58
CA CYS A 287 -5.39 -15.92 -28.35
C CYS A 287 -4.97 -14.52 -27.89
N GLU A 288 -5.67 -13.47 -28.33
CA GLU A 288 -5.47 -12.13 -27.77
C GLU A 288 -6.13 -12.03 -26.39
N SER A 289 -5.39 -12.40 -25.35
CA SER A 289 -5.79 -12.30 -23.96
C SER A 289 -4.75 -11.53 -23.15
N THR A 290 -5.23 -10.80 -22.15
CA THR A 290 -4.38 -10.20 -21.13
C THR A 290 -4.20 -11.21 -20.01
N TYR A 291 -3.00 -11.28 -19.45
CA TYR A 291 -2.66 -12.13 -18.33
C TYR A 291 -2.06 -11.30 -17.20
N VAL A 292 -2.29 -11.71 -15.97
CA VAL A 292 -1.51 -11.29 -14.81
C VAL A 292 -0.37 -12.28 -14.64
N LYS A 293 0.86 -11.79 -14.71
CA LYS A 293 2.07 -12.59 -14.49
C LYS A 293 2.55 -12.41 -13.05
N PRO A 294 2.55 -13.48 -12.22
CA PRO A 294 3.26 -13.47 -10.95
C PRO A 294 4.75 -13.27 -11.20
N ARG A 295 5.43 -12.38 -10.48
CA ARG A 295 6.89 -12.25 -10.58
C ARG A 295 7.59 -13.20 -9.60
N ASN A 296 8.66 -13.85 -10.05
CA ASN A 296 9.59 -14.66 -9.25
C ASN A 296 9.01 -15.89 -8.51
N GLY A 297 7.88 -16.45 -8.96
CA GLY A 297 7.28 -17.63 -8.33
C GLY A 297 6.77 -17.36 -6.91
N GLU A 298 6.49 -16.09 -6.57
CA GLU A 298 5.84 -15.74 -5.32
C GLU A 298 4.37 -16.17 -5.35
N ASP A 299 3.90 -16.66 -4.20
CA ASP A 299 2.52 -17.07 -4.00
C ASP A 299 1.65 -15.82 -3.83
N LEU A 300 1.09 -15.32 -4.94
CA LEU A 300 0.18 -14.16 -4.95
C LEU A 300 -1.03 -14.36 -4.01
N PHE A 301 -1.40 -15.62 -3.75
CA PHE A 301 -2.55 -15.98 -2.92
C PHE A 301 -2.30 -15.81 -1.41
N SER A 302 -1.08 -15.41 -1.01
CA SER A 302 -0.77 -15.15 0.41
C SER A 302 -1.50 -13.91 0.95
N PHE A 303 -1.99 -13.00 0.09
CA PHE A 303 -2.57 -11.73 0.53
C PHE A 303 -3.96 -11.42 -0.08
N GLU A 304 -4.25 -11.91 -1.28
CA GLU A 304 -5.52 -11.65 -1.99
C GLU A 304 -6.03 -12.92 -2.69
N ASN A 305 -7.35 -13.05 -2.83
CA ASN A 305 -7.92 -14.13 -3.63
C ASN A 305 -7.69 -13.86 -5.14
N GLU A 306 -7.74 -14.93 -5.94
CA GLU A 306 -7.55 -14.84 -7.40
C GLU A 306 -8.55 -13.89 -8.08
N GLU A 307 -9.82 -13.93 -7.64
CA GLU A 307 -10.92 -13.16 -8.23
C GLU A 307 -10.71 -11.64 -8.06
N LEU A 308 -10.24 -11.20 -6.90
CA LEU A 308 -9.92 -9.80 -6.63
C LEU A 308 -8.73 -9.34 -7.46
N LEU A 309 -7.69 -10.16 -7.59
CA LEU A 309 -6.54 -9.84 -8.46
C LEU A 309 -6.99 -9.66 -9.91
N ILE A 310 -7.91 -10.51 -10.40
CA ILE A 310 -8.52 -10.38 -11.73
C ILE A 310 -9.43 -9.14 -11.81
N ALA A 311 -10.21 -8.82 -10.79
CA ALA A 311 -11.08 -7.64 -10.77
C ALA A 311 -10.26 -6.34 -10.78
N LYS A 312 -9.21 -6.27 -9.95
CA LYS A 312 -8.22 -5.17 -9.92
C LYS A 312 -7.52 -5.03 -11.27
N ALA A 313 -7.13 -6.15 -11.89
CA ALA A 313 -6.59 -6.21 -13.23
C ALA A 313 -7.54 -5.60 -14.27
N HIS A 314 -8.81 -6.04 -14.30
CA HIS A 314 -9.82 -5.46 -15.18
C HIS A 314 -9.97 -3.96 -14.96
N TYR A 315 -10.13 -3.54 -13.71
CA TYR A 315 -10.34 -2.12 -13.45
C TYR A 315 -9.14 -1.27 -13.89
N TYR A 316 -7.90 -1.73 -13.65
CA TYR A 316 -6.71 -1.04 -14.14
C TYR A 316 -6.74 -0.87 -15.67
N LEU A 317 -7.00 -1.95 -16.40
CA LEU A 317 -7.05 -1.95 -17.86
C LEU A 317 -8.16 -1.07 -18.44
N PHE A 318 -9.31 -0.95 -17.76
CA PHE A 318 -10.50 -0.32 -18.32
C PHE A 318 -10.81 1.09 -17.79
N LYS A 319 -10.43 1.42 -16.55
CA LYS A 319 -10.94 2.61 -15.85
C LYS A 319 -9.85 3.56 -15.34
N ASN A 320 -8.60 3.11 -15.19
CA ASN A 320 -7.42 3.93 -14.83
C ASN A 320 -7.62 4.88 -13.62
N LEU A 321 -8.55 4.54 -12.71
CA LEU A 321 -9.04 5.44 -11.65
C LEU A 321 -9.11 4.78 -10.27
N TYR A 322 -8.45 3.62 -10.08
CA TYR A 322 -8.55 2.94 -8.79
C TYR A 322 -7.65 3.67 -7.83
N PHE A 323 -8.25 4.17 -6.77
CA PHE A 323 -7.73 5.31 -6.02
C PHE A 323 -6.36 5.09 -5.36
N LEU A 324 -5.85 3.86 -5.32
CA LEU A 324 -4.53 3.55 -4.76
C LEU A 324 -3.79 2.39 -5.47
N MET A 325 -4.18 2.02 -6.70
CA MET A 325 -3.49 0.99 -7.51
C MET A 325 -2.91 1.52 -8.83
N SER A 326 -3.11 2.81 -9.16
CA SER A 326 -2.73 3.36 -10.47
C SER A 326 -1.26 3.13 -10.82
N ASP A 327 -0.41 2.96 -9.81
CA ASP A 327 1.02 2.83 -9.99
C ASP A 327 1.51 1.38 -9.84
N LEU A 328 0.66 0.44 -9.41
CA LEU A 328 1.04 -0.95 -9.10
C LEU A 328 0.97 -1.90 -10.29
N ALA A 329 0.84 -1.38 -11.50
CA ALA A 329 0.61 -2.15 -12.69
C ALA A 329 1.48 -1.64 -13.82
N THR A 330 2.11 -2.56 -14.55
CA THR A 330 2.78 -2.25 -15.83
C THR A 330 2.20 -3.16 -16.88
N SER A 331 1.93 -2.62 -18.07
CA SER A 331 1.57 -3.43 -19.22
C SER A 331 2.75 -3.59 -20.16
N GLU A 332 2.99 -4.82 -20.59
CA GLU A 332 3.93 -5.16 -21.65
C GLU A 332 3.20 -6.02 -22.69
N ASP A 333 3.41 -5.69 -23.96
CA ASP A 333 2.98 -6.55 -25.06
C ASP A 333 4.11 -7.58 -25.28
N ILE A 334 3.79 -8.87 -25.12
CA ILE A 334 4.75 -9.95 -25.39
C ILE A 334 4.27 -10.73 -26.61
N GLU A 335 5.13 -10.79 -27.62
CA GLU A 335 4.93 -11.66 -28.78
C GLU A 335 5.37 -13.08 -28.41
N LEU A 336 4.42 -14.02 -28.46
CA LEU A 336 4.69 -15.44 -28.30
C LEU A 336 4.56 -16.16 -29.65
N ALA A 337 5.26 -17.29 -29.80
CA ALA A 337 5.14 -18.09 -31.02
C ALA A 337 3.86 -18.94 -31.02
N SER A 338 3.33 -19.28 -29.85
CA SER A 338 2.16 -20.14 -29.66
C SER A 338 1.50 -19.90 -28.31
N CYS A 339 0.17 -20.11 -28.20
CA CYS A 339 -0.52 -20.05 -26.90
C CYS A 339 -0.03 -21.13 -25.91
N LYS A 340 0.68 -22.17 -26.39
CA LYS A 340 1.33 -23.18 -25.52
C LYS A 340 2.55 -22.64 -24.78
N ASP A 341 3.09 -21.50 -25.22
CA ASP A 341 4.24 -20.85 -24.58
C ASP A 341 3.81 -19.94 -23.43
N ILE A 342 2.50 -19.78 -23.20
CA ILE A 342 1.94 -19.08 -22.05
C ILE A 342 2.24 -19.91 -20.81
N SER A 343 2.89 -19.28 -19.84
CA SER A 343 3.28 -19.96 -18.61
C SER A 343 2.02 -20.35 -17.81
N PRO A 344 1.95 -21.57 -17.25
CA PRO A 344 0.75 -22.07 -16.56
C PRO A 344 0.46 -21.35 -15.24
N ASP A 345 1.39 -20.55 -14.73
CA ASP A 345 1.24 -19.70 -13.56
C ASP A 345 0.67 -18.31 -13.91
N TRP A 346 0.46 -17.99 -15.19
CA TRP A 346 -0.16 -16.73 -15.60
C TRP A 346 -1.68 -16.82 -15.46
N ILE A 347 -2.27 -15.83 -14.79
CA ILE A 347 -3.70 -15.78 -14.53
C ILE A 347 -4.38 -15.07 -15.70
N PRO A 348 -5.30 -15.71 -16.43
CA PRO A 348 -6.00 -15.06 -17.53
C PRO A 348 -6.95 -13.98 -17.02
N VAL A 349 -6.73 -12.76 -17.49
CA VAL A 349 -7.62 -11.61 -17.33
C VAL A 349 -8.65 -11.70 -18.45
N ASN A 350 -9.57 -12.66 -18.33
CA ASN A 350 -10.58 -12.93 -19.36
C ASN A 350 -11.45 -11.69 -19.58
N ARG A 351 -11.59 -11.22 -20.82
CA ARG A 351 -12.53 -10.13 -21.18
C ARG A 351 -13.87 -10.34 -20.45
N PRO A 352 -14.47 -9.28 -19.87
CA PRO A 352 -15.77 -9.40 -19.24
C PRO A 352 -16.76 -10.09 -20.18
N VAL A 353 -17.56 -10.97 -19.59
CA VAL A 353 -18.76 -11.52 -20.19
C VAL A 353 -19.59 -10.33 -20.70
N GLU A 354 -19.89 -10.32 -22.00
CA GLU A 354 -20.63 -9.25 -22.70
C GLU A 354 -21.91 -8.80 -21.99
#